data_AF-A0AAD6YUE5-F1
#
_entry.id   AF-A0AAD6YUE5-F1
#
_cell.length_a   1.000
_cell.length_b   1.000
_cell.length_c   1.000
_cell.angle_alpha   90.00
_cell.angle_beta   90.00
_cell.angle_gamma   90.00
#
_symmetry.space_group_name_H-M   'P 1'
#
loop_
_entity.id
_entity.type
_entity.pdbx_description
1 polymer ?
#
loop_
_entity_poly.entity_id
_entity_poly.type
_entity_poly.pdbx_seq_one_letter_code
_entity_poly.pdbx_strand_id
1 'polypeptide(L)'
;VDAEKSIDAFLANNAKTIPSHLRRLMRTINEFAPRSGTTSRAVTLHVLQTTKDTTAEVDGYTPGKFVIVGVPYSSVSKPKDDDTIMTCGCEKDVALMEFFWWKTWTIKSANPGLAGVTEAMKSDWLDGRHRAFFYQAYTGGTMLGIDDLYPQGSEVYGSPSYDLRIKATQAERFVAAANAGLKILGQPLWVREKEPVAGHSLDQHVGV
;
A
#
# COMPACT_ATOMS: atom_id res chain seq x y z
N VAL A 1 18.07 23.00 7.97
CA VAL A 1 16.60 23.16 8.11
C VAL A 1 16.07 21.85 8.69
N ASP A 2 15.29 21.93 9.75
CA ASP A 2 14.74 20.76 10.43
C ASP A 2 13.53 20.22 9.64
N ALA A 3 13.56 18.93 9.32
CA ALA A 3 12.53 18.26 8.53
C ALA A 3 11.18 18.26 9.28
N GLU A 4 11.21 18.09 10.60
CA GLU A 4 10.02 18.06 11.43
C GLU A 4 9.35 19.43 11.49
N LYS A 5 10.14 20.50 11.69
CA LYS A 5 9.63 21.87 11.63
C LYS A 5 9.02 22.21 10.26
N SER A 6 9.54 21.61 9.19
CA SER A 6 9.00 21.81 7.84
C SER A 6 7.66 21.10 7.66
N ILE A 7 7.49 19.90 8.24
CA ILE A 7 6.21 19.20 8.29
C ILE A 7 5.20 19.98 9.13
N ASP A 8 5.60 20.43 10.33
CA ASP A 8 4.72 21.22 11.21
C ASP A 8 4.29 22.54 10.56
N ALA A 9 5.23 23.22 9.87
CA ALA A 9 4.93 24.44 9.14
C ALA A 9 3.96 24.21 7.97
N PHE A 10 4.06 23.07 7.27
CA PHE A 10 3.13 22.65 6.22
C PHE A 10 1.73 22.38 6.80
N LEU A 11 1.65 21.67 7.92
CA LEU A 11 0.39 21.35 8.60
C LEU A 11 -0.31 22.60 9.17
N ALA A 12 0.46 23.52 9.77
CA ALA A 12 -0.07 24.76 10.34
C ALA A 12 -0.51 25.76 9.26
N ASN A 13 0.12 25.72 8.10
CA ASN A 13 -0.14 26.65 7.02
C ASN A 13 -0.08 25.90 5.69
N ASN A 14 -1.26 25.47 5.21
CA ASN A 14 -1.41 24.73 3.94
C ASN A 14 -0.79 25.44 2.71
N ALA A 15 -0.39 26.72 2.80
CA ALA A 15 0.33 27.42 1.75
C ALA A 15 1.87 27.25 1.81
N LYS A 16 2.44 26.84 2.95
CA LYS A 16 3.88 26.61 3.10
C LYS A 16 4.26 25.28 2.49
N THR A 17 5.13 25.31 1.47
CA THR A 17 5.62 24.10 0.83
C THR A 17 6.83 23.53 1.57
N ILE A 18 6.87 22.21 1.76
CA ILE A 18 8.09 21.52 2.21
C ILE A 18 9.17 21.65 1.12
N PRO A 19 10.38 22.17 1.45
CA PRO A 19 11.47 22.33 0.48
C PRO A 19 11.77 21.05 -0.30
N SER A 20 12.03 21.18 -1.61
CA SER A 20 12.24 20.03 -2.51
C SER A 20 13.38 19.10 -2.08
N HIS A 21 14.49 19.64 -1.59
CA HIS A 21 15.61 18.85 -1.08
C HIS A 21 15.22 18.02 0.16
N LEU A 22 14.40 18.57 1.07
CA LEU A 22 13.90 17.82 2.23
C LEU A 22 12.93 16.73 1.79
N ARG A 23 12.03 17.02 0.85
CA ARG A 23 11.13 16.00 0.29
C ARG A 23 11.90 14.87 -0.37
N ARG A 24 12.99 15.18 -1.09
CA ARG A 24 13.90 14.16 -1.64
C ARG A 24 14.51 13.30 -0.54
N LEU A 25 15.07 13.90 0.51
CA LEU A 25 15.63 13.15 1.64
C LEU A 25 14.58 12.28 2.34
N MET A 26 13.37 12.81 2.55
CA MET A 26 12.23 12.06 3.09
C MET A 26 11.88 10.86 2.22
N ARG A 27 11.96 10.96 0.88
CA ARG A 27 11.69 9.83 -0.02
C ARG A 27 12.83 8.83 -0.11
N THR A 28 14.08 9.25 0.06
CA THR A 28 15.25 8.40 -0.21
C THR A 28 15.82 7.74 1.03
N ILE A 29 15.71 8.38 2.20
CA ILE A 29 16.26 7.87 3.46
C ILE A 29 15.11 7.42 4.36
N ASN A 30 15.06 6.13 4.63
CA ASN A 30 13.99 5.46 5.36
C ASN A 30 13.71 6.11 6.72
N GLU A 31 14.76 6.19 7.55
CA GLU A 31 14.74 6.71 8.92
C GLU A 31 14.57 8.24 8.99
N PHE A 32 14.74 8.95 7.86
CA PHE A 32 14.67 10.40 7.85
C PHE A 32 13.22 10.89 7.86
N ALA A 33 12.83 11.59 8.92
CA ALA A 33 11.51 12.19 9.11
C ALA A 33 10.36 11.19 8.85
N PRO A 34 10.22 10.13 9.67
CA PRO A 34 9.18 9.10 9.50
C PRO A 34 7.76 9.68 9.53
N ARG A 35 7.56 10.81 10.20
CA ARG A 35 6.31 11.58 10.22
C ARG A 35 5.83 11.98 8.81
N SER A 36 6.71 12.05 7.82
CA SER A 36 6.33 12.29 6.43
C SER A 36 5.42 11.22 5.83
N GLY A 37 5.47 9.98 6.34
CA GLY A 37 4.60 8.88 5.89
C GLY A 37 3.49 8.52 6.86
N THR A 38 3.53 9.01 8.10
CA THR A 38 2.59 8.58 9.17
C THR A 38 1.68 9.69 9.68
N THR A 39 1.91 10.96 9.34
CA THR A 39 1.13 12.06 9.96
C THR A 39 -0.20 12.30 9.27
N SER A 40 -0.21 12.42 7.94
CA SER A 40 -1.44 12.64 7.19
C SER A 40 -1.26 12.34 5.71
N ARG A 41 -2.39 12.12 5.04
CA ARG A 41 -2.49 12.00 3.58
C ARG A 41 -1.87 13.20 2.86
N ALA A 42 -2.19 14.42 3.31
CA ALA A 42 -1.74 15.65 2.68
C ALA A 42 -0.22 15.81 2.72
N VAL A 43 0.41 15.55 3.88
CA VAL A 43 1.87 15.58 4.03
C VAL A 43 2.51 14.54 3.12
N THR A 44 1.98 13.31 3.15
CA THR A 44 2.54 12.20 2.39
C THR A 44 2.45 12.45 0.89
N LEU A 45 1.29 12.89 0.39
CA LEU A 45 1.10 13.30 -1.00
C LEU A 45 2.07 14.41 -1.40
N HIS A 46 2.19 15.47 -0.59
CA HIS A 46 3.10 16.58 -0.88
C HIS A 46 4.56 16.13 -0.96
N VAL A 47 4.96 15.20 -0.09
CA VAL A 47 6.28 14.56 -0.13
C VAL A 47 6.45 13.72 -1.38
N LEU A 48 5.45 12.93 -1.80
CA LEU A 48 5.53 12.08 -2.99
C LEU A 48 5.39 12.83 -4.31
N GLN A 49 4.77 14.00 -4.34
CA GLN A 49 4.64 14.81 -5.55
C GLN A 49 6.02 15.17 -6.10
N THR A 50 6.31 14.76 -7.33
CA THR A 50 7.47 15.28 -8.04
C THR A 50 7.13 16.66 -8.58
N THR A 51 8.04 17.62 -8.47
CA THR A 51 8.00 18.80 -9.35
C THR A 51 8.07 18.27 -10.78
N LYS A 52 7.19 18.76 -11.65
CA LYS A 52 6.78 18.25 -12.98
C LYS A 52 7.89 17.82 -13.98
N ASP A 53 9.17 17.87 -13.64
CA ASP A 53 10.30 17.74 -14.58
C ASP A 53 11.15 16.48 -14.41
N THR A 54 10.86 15.58 -13.47
CA THR A 54 11.53 14.28 -13.47
C THR A 54 10.73 13.30 -14.32
N THR A 55 10.99 13.28 -15.62
CA THR A 55 10.96 12.01 -16.35
C THR A 55 11.71 11.00 -15.49
N ALA A 56 11.07 9.90 -15.10
CA ALA A 56 11.77 8.83 -14.42
C ALA A 56 12.91 8.40 -15.35
N GLU A 57 14.15 8.78 -15.02
CA GLU A 57 15.32 8.09 -15.53
C GLU A 57 15.21 6.69 -14.96
N VAL A 58 14.65 5.79 -15.78
CA VAL A 58 14.85 4.38 -15.62
C VAL A 58 16.33 4.17 -15.88
N ASP A 59 17.11 4.04 -14.79
CA ASP A 59 18.52 3.68 -14.85
C ASP A 59 18.66 2.48 -15.81
N GLY A 60 19.36 2.69 -16.94
CA GLY A 60 19.63 1.64 -17.92
C GLY A 60 18.71 1.56 -19.15
N TYR A 61 17.82 2.52 -19.42
CA TYR A 61 17.10 2.54 -20.71
C TYR A 61 18.06 2.85 -21.88
N THR A 62 18.63 1.80 -22.47
CA THR A 62 19.24 1.86 -23.80
C THR A 62 18.20 1.37 -24.80
N PRO A 63 17.70 2.22 -25.72
CA PRO A 63 16.76 1.77 -26.75
C PRO A 63 17.39 0.60 -27.54
N GLY A 64 16.70 -0.54 -27.58
CA GLY A 64 17.02 -1.64 -28.50
C GLY A 64 17.70 -2.90 -27.95
N LYS A 65 17.86 -3.08 -26.63
CA LYS A 65 18.58 -4.27 -26.08
C LYS A 65 17.83 -5.19 -25.12
N PHE A 66 16.57 -4.92 -24.78
CA PHE A 66 15.81 -5.81 -23.90
C PHE A 66 14.48 -6.22 -24.51
N VAL A 67 14.20 -7.53 -24.47
CA VAL A 67 12.87 -8.11 -24.68
C VAL A 67 12.07 -7.85 -23.42
N ILE A 68 11.00 -7.06 -23.52
CA ILE A 68 10.03 -6.94 -22.43
C ILE A 68 9.34 -8.30 -22.31
N VAL A 69 9.73 -9.11 -21.33
CA VAL A 69 9.04 -10.35 -20.99
C VAL A 69 7.89 -9.99 -20.03
N GLY A 70 6.68 -9.92 -20.59
CA GLY A 70 5.44 -9.65 -19.86
C GLY A 70 4.38 -9.06 -20.78
N VAL A 71 3.12 -9.13 -20.38
CA VAL A 71 2.04 -8.40 -21.06
C VAL A 71 2.32 -6.91 -20.83
N PRO A 72 2.73 -6.12 -21.84
CA PRO A 72 2.76 -4.69 -21.67
C PRO A 72 1.32 -4.26 -21.39
N TYR A 73 1.09 -3.51 -20.32
CA TYR A 73 -0.16 -2.77 -20.25
C TYR A 73 -0.25 -1.98 -21.54
N SER A 74 -1.38 -2.10 -22.24
CA SER A 74 -1.65 -1.20 -23.35
C SER A 74 -1.37 0.20 -22.82
N SER A 75 -0.69 1.03 -23.61
CA SER A 75 -0.58 2.45 -23.31
C SER A 75 -1.96 3.06 -23.44
N VAL A 76 -2.87 2.71 -22.52
CA VAL A 76 -4.11 3.43 -22.31
C VAL A 76 -3.58 4.78 -21.87
N SER A 77 -3.67 5.73 -22.80
CA SER A 77 -3.34 7.13 -22.57
C SER A 77 -3.82 7.48 -21.18
N LYS A 78 -2.90 7.82 -20.26
CA LYS A 78 -3.28 8.34 -18.95
C LYS A 78 -4.34 9.42 -19.21
N PRO A 79 -5.57 9.30 -18.68
CA PRO A 79 -6.46 10.43 -18.64
C PRO A 79 -5.65 11.54 -17.96
N LYS A 80 -5.42 12.64 -18.68
CA LYS A 80 -4.46 13.68 -18.26
C LYS A 80 -4.85 14.35 -16.93
N ASP A 81 -6.06 14.06 -16.44
CA ASP A 81 -6.72 14.70 -15.32
C ASP A 81 -7.31 13.70 -14.30
N ASP A 82 -6.83 12.44 -14.25
CA ASP A 82 -7.28 11.54 -13.19
C ASP A 82 -6.54 11.85 -11.88
N ASP A 83 -7.21 12.63 -11.02
CA ASP A 83 -6.78 12.98 -9.68
C ASP A 83 -6.68 11.77 -8.72
N THR A 84 -6.89 10.54 -9.17
CA THR A 84 -6.67 9.32 -8.38
C THR A 84 -5.35 8.62 -8.72
N ILE A 85 -4.70 8.99 -9.83
CA ILE A 85 -3.47 8.34 -10.32
C ILE A 85 -2.26 9.26 -10.15
N MET A 86 -1.17 8.72 -9.63
CA MET A 86 0.12 9.41 -9.55
C MET A 86 0.78 9.53 -10.92
N THR A 87 1.70 10.47 -11.09
CA THR A 87 2.53 10.58 -12.32
C THR A 87 3.24 9.27 -12.67
N CYS A 88 3.51 8.43 -11.66
CA CYS A 88 4.09 7.10 -11.78
C CYS A 88 3.18 6.07 -12.52
N GLY A 89 1.87 6.33 -12.61
CA GLY A 89 0.87 5.39 -13.14
C GLY A 89 0.23 4.51 -12.06
N CYS A 90 0.67 4.63 -10.80
CA CYS A 90 0.09 3.99 -9.63
C CYS A 90 -1.11 4.76 -9.08
N GLU A 91 -2.12 4.06 -8.55
CA GLU A 91 -3.17 4.69 -7.74
C GLU A 91 -2.56 5.39 -6.51
N LYS A 92 -3.12 6.55 -6.13
CA LYS A 92 -2.63 7.36 -5.00
C LYS A 92 -2.61 6.54 -3.71
N ASP A 93 -3.66 5.79 -3.39
CA ASP A 93 -3.72 5.01 -2.15
C ASP A 93 -2.66 3.91 -2.09
N VAL A 94 -2.40 3.26 -3.22
CA VAL A 94 -1.33 2.25 -3.33
C VAL A 94 0.03 2.89 -3.05
N ALA A 95 0.31 4.06 -3.64
CA ALA A 95 1.58 4.77 -3.43
C ALA A 95 1.73 5.30 -2.00
N LEU A 96 0.64 5.80 -1.40
CA LEU A 96 0.63 6.28 -0.02
C LEU A 96 0.83 5.14 0.98
N MET A 97 0.18 4.01 0.75
CA MET A 97 0.32 2.81 1.58
C MET A 97 1.74 2.24 1.51
N GLU A 98 2.31 2.13 0.31
CA GLU A 98 3.71 1.73 0.16
C GLU A 98 4.65 2.66 0.92
N PHE A 99 4.47 3.97 0.78
CA PHE A 99 5.33 4.93 1.46
C PHE A 99 5.18 4.86 2.99
N PHE A 100 3.96 4.62 3.48
CA PHE A 100 3.70 4.35 4.89
C PHE A 100 4.45 3.10 5.36
N TRP A 101 4.38 1.98 4.64
CA TRP A 101 5.11 0.77 5.00
C TRP A 101 6.60 0.99 4.96
N TRP A 102 7.10 1.63 3.91
CA TRP A 102 8.51 1.96 3.82
C TRP A 102 8.94 2.76 5.05
N LYS A 103 8.19 3.78 5.46
CA LYS A 103 8.52 4.57 6.67
C LYS A 103 8.40 3.85 8.00
N THR A 104 7.61 2.78 8.09
CA THR A 104 7.24 2.21 9.40
C THR A 104 7.64 0.76 9.60
N TRP A 105 7.83 -0.01 8.54
CA TRP A 105 8.10 -1.42 8.62
C TRP A 105 9.57 -1.67 8.92
N THR A 106 9.78 -2.35 10.03
CA THR A 106 11.07 -2.87 10.45
C THR A 106 10.89 -4.32 10.85
N ILE A 107 11.73 -5.21 10.34
CA ILE A 107 11.74 -6.62 10.72
C ILE A 107 12.89 -6.89 11.68
N LYS A 108 12.66 -7.74 12.67
CA LYS A 108 13.72 -8.23 13.55
C LYS A 108 14.18 -9.61 13.08
N SER A 109 15.47 -9.89 13.20
CA SER A 109 16.00 -11.21 12.83
C SER A 109 15.38 -12.30 13.71
N ALA A 110 14.93 -13.38 13.07
CA ALA A 110 14.44 -14.57 13.77
C ALA A 110 15.60 -15.47 14.29
N ASN A 111 16.84 -15.21 13.86
CA ASN A 111 18.00 -15.93 14.33
C ASN A 111 18.35 -15.48 15.77
N PRO A 112 18.36 -16.38 16.77
CA PRO A 112 18.69 -16.01 18.15
C PRO A 112 20.04 -15.29 18.31
N GLY A 113 21.05 -15.68 17.50
CA GLY A 113 22.38 -15.05 17.51
C GLY A 113 22.40 -13.62 16.95
N LEU A 114 21.34 -13.21 16.27
CA LEU A 114 21.16 -11.88 15.69
C LEU A 114 19.89 -11.19 16.20
N ALA A 115 19.36 -11.59 17.37
CA ALA A 115 18.09 -11.08 17.89
C ALA A 115 18.03 -9.55 18.07
N GLY A 116 19.20 -8.90 18.19
CA GLY A 116 19.31 -7.43 18.25
C GLY A 116 19.29 -6.73 16.89
N VAL A 117 19.41 -7.48 15.78
CA VAL A 117 19.46 -6.92 14.43
C VAL A 117 18.03 -6.66 13.94
N THR A 118 17.81 -5.40 13.57
CA THR A 118 16.57 -4.92 12.94
C THR A 118 16.91 -4.41 11.55
N GLU A 119 16.06 -4.70 10.58
CA GLU A 119 16.23 -4.30 9.18
C GLU A 119 14.97 -3.58 8.71
N ALA A 120 15.15 -2.40 8.12
CA ALA A 120 14.08 -1.67 7.41
C ALA A 120 14.16 -1.97 5.91
N MET A 121 13.17 -1.52 5.14
CA MET A 121 13.19 -1.70 3.68
C MET A 121 14.36 -0.95 2.98
N LYS A 122 15.06 -0.02 3.66
CA LYS A 122 16.22 0.72 3.13
C LYS A 122 15.98 1.23 1.69
N SER A 123 16.72 0.74 0.71
CA SER A 123 16.62 1.07 -0.71
C SER A 123 15.80 0.06 -1.52
N ASP A 124 15.20 -0.94 -0.88
CA ASP A 124 14.38 -1.95 -1.52
C ASP A 124 12.97 -1.40 -1.76
N TRP A 125 12.81 -0.75 -2.91
CA TRP A 125 11.52 -0.31 -3.39
C TRP A 125 10.75 -1.47 -3.98
N LEU A 126 9.47 -1.58 -3.65
CA LEU A 126 8.56 -2.50 -4.33
C LEU A 126 8.38 -1.99 -5.77
N ASP A 127 8.37 -2.84 -6.78
CA ASP A 127 7.88 -2.40 -8.10
C ASP A 127 6.35 -2.29 -8.11
N GLY A 128 5.80 -1.67 -9.16
CA GLY A 128 4.37 -1.39 -9.26
C GLY A 128 3.46 -2.60 -9.08
N ARG A 129 3.88 -3.80 -9.52
CA ARG A 129 3.06 -5.02 -9.38
C ARG A 129 3.06 -5.50 -7.94
N HIS A 130 4.23 -5.56 -7.31
CA HIS A 130 4.33 -5.94 -5.90
C HIS A 130 3.58 -4.95 -5.01
N ARG A 131 3.68 -3.63 -5.25
CA ARG A 131 2.91 -2.62 -4.51
C ARG A 131 1.41 -2.91 -4.55
N ALA A 132 0.85 -3.10 -5.75
CA ALA A 132 -0.58 -3.37 -5.93
C ALA A 132 -0.99 -4.69 -5.26
N PHE A 133 -0.16 -5.73 -5.38
CA PHE A 133 -0.38 -7.02 -4.74
C PHE A 133 -0.42 -6.88 -3.21
N PHE A 134 0.61 -6.27 -2.61
CA PHE A 134 0.67 -6.08 -1.16
C PHE A 134 -0.46 -5.18 -0.67
N TYR A 135 -0.80 -4.12 -1.42
CA TYR A 135 -1.93 -3.24 -1.11
C TYR A 135 -3.23 -4.04 -1.00
N GLN A 136 -3.58 -4.79 -2.06
CA GLN A 136 -4.81 -5.60 -2.07
C GLN A 136 -4.79 -6.68 -0.98
N ALA A 137 -3.67 -7.36 -0.78
CA ALA A 137 -3.55 -8.38 0.27
C ALA A 137 -3.73 -7.77 1.66
N TYR A 138 -3.13 -6.60 1.91
CA TYR A 138 -3.26 -5.89 3.19
C TYR A 138 -4.69 -5.42 3.40
N THR A 139 -5.29 -4.69 2.46
CA THR A 139 -6.64 -4.14 2.61
C THR A 139 -7.68 -5.27 2.68
N GLY A 140 -7.50 -6.35 1.93
CA GLY A 140 -8.38 -7.52 1.99
C GLY A 140 -8.26 -8.30 3.29
N GLY A 141 -7.04 -8.49 3.80
CA GLY A 141 -6.79 -9.23 5.03
C GLY A 141 -7.07 -8.44 6.31
N THR A 142 -6.91 -7.12 6.28
CA THR A 142 -7.09 -6.27 7.47
C THR A 142 -8.39 -5.48 7.46
N MET A 143 -9.01 -5.30 6.29
CA MET A 143 -10.10 -4.35 6.06
C MET A 143 -9.72 -2.90 6.40
N LEU A 144 -8.43 -2.57 6.44
CA LEU A 144 -7.95 -1.21 6.68
C LEU A 144 -7.37 -0.61 5.40
N GLY A 145 -7.73 0.64 5.13
CA GLY A 145 -7.13 1.47 4.09
C GLY A 145 -6.08 2.43 4.67
N ILE A 146 -5.41 3.17 3.79
CA ILE A 146 -4.34 4.10 4.20
C ILE A 146 -4.85 5.21 5.12
N ASP A 147 -6.07 5.70 4.90
CA ASP A 147 -6.64 6.77 5.72
C ASP A 147 -6.94 6.32 7.16
N ASP A 148 -7.14 5.01 7.38
CA ASP A 148 -7.29 4.48 8.74
C ASP A 148 -5.96 4.54 9.51
N LEU A 149 -4.83 4.42 8.82
CA LEU A 149 -3.49 4.36 9.41
C LEU A 149 -2.93 5.74 9.79
N TYR A 150 -3.56 6.82 9.33
CA TYR A 150 -3.21 8.15 9.81
C TYR A 150 -3.83 8.41 11.19
N PRO A 151 -3.08 9.01 12.13
CA PRO A 151 -3.61 9.44 13.42
C PRO A 151 -4.78 10.40 13.25
N GLN A 152 -5.78 10.27 14.13
CA GLN A 152 -6.97 11.12 14.11
C GLN A 152 -6.97 12.08 15.30
N GLY A 153 -7.42 13.32 15.08
CA GLY A 153 -7.49 14.34 16.12
C GLY A 153 -6.11 14.65 16.73
N SER A 154 -5.95 14.40 18.03
CA SER A 154 -4.70 14.62 18.77
C SER A 154 -3.85 13.35 18.92
N GLU A 155 -4.21 12.26 18.24
CA GLU A 155 -3.44 11.02 18.31
C GLU A 155 -2.04 11.17 17.70
N VAL A 156 -1.12 10.36 18.19
CA VAL A 156 0.21 10.20 17.62
C VAL A 156 0.36 8.76 17.13
N TYR A 157 0.99 8.58 15.97
CA TYR A 157 1.28 7.26 15.42
C TYR A 157 2.04 6.39 16.43
N GLY A 158 1.60 5.15 16.61
CA GLY A 158 2.21 4.19 17.55
C GLY A 158 1.92 4.48 19.04
N SER A 159 1.05 5.44 19.35
CA SER A 159 0.56 5.63 20.72
C SER A 159 -0.45 4.54 21.10
N PRO A 160 -0.67 4.25 22.40
CA PRO A 160 -1.67 3.28 22.82
C PRO A 160 -3.09 3.59 22.34
N SER A 161 -3.47 4.87 22.26
CA SER A 161 -4.78 5.28 21.74
C SER A 161 -4.91 5.00 20.25
N TYR A 162 -3.86 5.29 19.48
CA TYR A 162 -3.78 4.95 18.06
C TYR A 162 -3.93 3.43 17.84
N ASP A 163 -3.16 2.62 18.57
CA ASP A 163 -3.21 1.16 18.44
C ASP A 163 -4.59 0.59 18.78
N LEU A 164 -5.23 1.15 19.83
CA LEU A 164 -6.58 0.75 20.22
C LEU A 164 -7.60 1.11 19.13
N ARG A 165 -7.53 2.31 18.56
CA ARG A 165 -8.41 2.74 17.46
C ARG A 165 -8.27 1.82 16.25
N ILE A 166 -7.05 1.56 15.79
CA ILE A 166 -6.80 0.68 14.64
C ILE A 166 -7.44 -0.70 14.85
N LYS A 167 -7.24 -1.30 16.03
CA LYS A 167 -7.82 -2.60 16.37
C LYS A 167 -9.34 -2.55 16.45
N ALA A 168 -9.91 -1.50 17.03
CA ALA A 168 -11.35 -1.31 17.12
C ALA A 168 -11.98 -1.18 15.72
N THR A 169 -11.43 -0.31 14.87
CA THR A 169 -11.88 -0.12 13.47
C THR A 169 -11.81 -1.43 12.68
N GLN A 170 -10.71 -2.17 12.84
CA GLN A 170 -10.57 -3.48 12.20
C GLN A 170 -11.65 -4.46 12.68
N ALA A 171 -11.87 -4.58 13.99
CA ALA A 171 -12.87 -5.47 14.57
C ALA A 171 -14.31 -5.11 14.12
N GLU A 172 -14.66 -3.82 14.13
CA GLU A 172 -15.96 -3.32 13.66
C GLU A 172 -16.22 -3.70 12.21
N ARG A 173 -15.22 -3.54 11.33
CA ARG A 173 -15.34 -3.91 9.92
C ARG A 173 -15.48 -5.42 9.74
N PHE A 174 -14.75 -6.22 10.50
CA PHE A 174 -14.92 -7.68 10.50
C PHE A 174 -16.32 -8.12 10.95
N VAL A 175 -16.88 -7.48 11.99
CA VAL A 175 -18.24 -7.78 12.46
C VAL A 175 -19.27 -7.35 11.41
N ALA A 176 -19.14 -6.14 10.86
CA ALA A 176 -20.04 -5.64 9.80
C ALA A 176 -20.00 -6.56 8.58
N ALA A 177 -18.81 -6.97 8.18
CA ALA A 177 -18.57 -7.96 7.15
C ALA A 177 -19.29 -9.28 7.45
N ALA A 178 -19.05 -9.89 8.62
CA ALA A 178 -19.65 -11.15 9.00
C ALA A 178 -21.20 -11.08 8.97
N ASN A 179 -21.77 -9.98 9.47
CA ASN A 179 -23.21 -9.72 9.44
C ASN A 179 -23.76 -9.54 8.02
N ALA A 180 -22.97 -9.00 7.09
CA ALA A 180 -23.29 -8.93 5.67
C ALA A 180 -23.11 -10.28 4.93
N GLY A 181 -22.80 -11.36 5.67
CA GLY A 181 -22.58 -12.69 5.11
C GLY A 181 -21.21 -12.85 4.45
N LEU A 182 -20.16 -12.25 5.03
CA LEU A 182 -18.87 -12.16 4.34
C LEU A 182 -18.36 -13.52 3.87
N LYS A 183 -18.14 -13.61 2.56
CA LYS A 183 -17.15 -14.48 1.96
C LYS A 183 -15.80 -13.79 2.10
N ILE A 184 -15.02 -14.14 3.12
CA ILE A 184 -13.64 -13.65 3.27
C ILE A 184 -12.88 -14.02 1.98
N LEU A 185 -12.49 -13.01 1.20
CA LEU A 185 -11.60 -13.15 0.05
C LEU A 185 -10.28 -13.71 0.56
N GLY A 186 -10.08 -15.01 0.36
CA GLY A 186 -9.09 -15.82 1.07
C GLY A 186 -9.57 -17.23 1.43
N GLN A 187 -10.84 -17.59 1.18
CA GLN A 187 -11.19 -19.00 1.06
C GLN A 187 -10.21 -19.66 0.06
N PRO A 188 -9.53 -20.76 0.43
CA PRO A 188 -8.64 -21.43 -0.49
C PRO A 188 -9.42 -21.78 -1.75
N LEU A 189 -8.83 -21.56 -2.92
CA LEU A 189 -9.31 -21.96 -4.26
C LEU A 189 -9.62 -23.47 -4.41
N TRP A 190 -9.60 -24.23 -3.32
CA TRP A 190 -9.74 -25.68 -3.25
C TRP A 190 -11.00 -26.16 -2.52
N VAL A 191 -11.79 -25.27 -1.89
CA VAL A 191 -13.17 -25.66 -1.55
C VAL A 191 -13.98 -25.49 -2.82
N ARG A 192 -13.84 -26.45 -3.75
CA ARG A 192 -14.92 -26.74 -4.68
C ARG A 192 -16.13 -26.97 -3.79
N GLU A 193 -17.07 -26.04 -3.79
CA GLU A 193 -18.45 -26.42 -3.55
C GLU A 193 -18.65 -27.68 -4.41
N LYS A 194 -18.87 -28.83 -3.75
CA LYS A 194 -19.34 -29.99 -4.47
C LYS A 194 -20.65 -29.53 -5.07
N GLU A 195 -20.62 -29.12 -6.34
CA GLU A 195 -21.84 -29.05 -7.13
C GLU A 195 -22.57 -30.36 -6.86
N PRO A 196 -23.85 -30.32 -6.44
CA PRO A 196 -24.61 -31.54 -6.32
C PRO A 196 -24.53 -32.19 -7.70
N VAL A 197 -23.85 -33.34 -7.78
CA VAL A 197 -23.81 -34.16 -8.99
C VAL A 197 -25.26 -34.43 -9.30
N ALA A 198 -25.77 -33.77 -10.34
CA ALA A 198 -27.10 -34.02 -10.86
C ALA A 198 -27.20 -35.52 -11.06
N GLY A 199 -28.12 -36.15 -10.33
CA GLY A 199 -28.29 -37.59 -10.34
C GLY A 199 -28.42 -38.08 -11.77
N HIS A 200 -27.41 -38.80 -12.25
CA HIS A 200 -27.60 -39.70 -13.37
C HIS A 200 -28.57 -40.78 -12.88
N SER A 201 -29.86 -40.65 -13.24
CA SER A 201 -30.73 -41.80 -13.24
C SER A 201 -30.17 -42.76 -14.28
N LEU A 202 -29.60 -43.86 -13.81
CA LEU A 202 -29.42 -45.04 -14.64
C LEU A 202 -30.83 -45.62 -14.82
N ASP A 203 -31.49 -45.17 -15.89
CA ASP A 203 -32.67 -45.83 -16.41
C ASP A 203 -32.28 -47.27 -16.74
N GLN A 204 -32.82 -48.17 -15.94
CA GLN A 204 -32.84 -49.60 -16.20
C GLN A 204 -33.67 -49.84 -17.45
N HIS A 205 -33.03 -50.02 -18.60
CA HIS A 205 -33.68 -50.67 -19.72
C HIS A 205 -33.83 -52.16 -19.43
N VAL A 206 -35.01 -52.51 -18.93
CA VAL A 206 -35.63 -53.82 -19.10
C VAL A 206 -35.94 -53.98 -20.59
N GLY A 207 -35.41 -55.03 -21.21
CA GLY A 207 -35.69 -55.40 -22.59
C GLY A 207 -35.50 -56.91 -22.78
N VAL A 208 -36.63 -57.60 -22.62
CA VAL A 208 -37.06 -58.94 -23.10
C VAL A 208 -36.02 -59.84 -23.77
#